data_AF-A0A3C1A5X0-F1
#
_entry.id   AF-A0A3C1A5X0-F1
#
_cell.length_a   1.000
_cell.length_b   1.000
_cell.length_c   1.000
_cell.angle_alpha   90.00
_cell.angle_beta   90.00
_cell.angle_gamma   90.00
#
_symmetry.space_group_name_H-M   'P 1'
#
loop_
_entity.id
_entity.type
_entity.pdbx_description
1 polymer ?
#
loop_
_entity_poly.entity_id
_entity_poly.type
_entity_poly.pdbx_seq_one_letter_code
_entity_poly.pdbx_strand_id
1 'polypeptide(L)'
;MDDNKNIAKNYNPSEFEDRLYKNWVEKGYFHAEPDPEKEPFTIVIPPPNVTGQLHMGHALDETLQDILIRYKRMQGYNALWIP
;
A
#
# COMPACT_ATOMS: atom_id res chain seq x y z
N MET A 1 7.05 -12.83 -27.30
CA MET A 1 5.59 -12.71 -27.04
C MET A 1 5.11 -14.11 -26.69
N ASP A 2 5.33 -14.58 -25.47
CA ASP A 2 4.94 -15.95 -25.08
C ASP A 2 4.70 -16.13 -23.58
N ASP A 3 4.27 -15.08 -22.88
CA ASP A 3 3.99 -15.14 -21.42
C ASP A 3 2.50 -15.29 -21.08
N ASN A 4 1.63 -15.44 -22.08
CA ASN A 4 0.17 -15.44 -21.88
C ASN A 4 -0.42 -16.77 -21.39
N LYS A 5 0.41 -17.67 -20.82
CA LYS A 5 0.06 -19.09 -20.58
C LYS A 5 0.13 -19.58 -19.13
N ASN A 6 0.16 -18.70 -18.12
CA ASN A 6 0.21 -19.12 -16.71
C ASN A 6 -0.66 -18.25 -15.78
N ILE A 7 -1.86 -17.85 -16.21
CA ILE A 7 -2.86 -17.30 -15.28
C ILE A 7 -3.71 -18.48 -14.75
N ALA A 8 -3.72 -18.66 -13.43
CA ALA A 8 -4.54 -19.68 -12.80
C ALA A 8 -6.01 -19.49 -13.15
N LYS A 9 -6.73 -20.60 -13.40
CA LYS A 9 -8.17 -20.54 -13.68
C LYS A 9 -8.99 -20.06 -12.48
N ASN A 10 -8.47 -20.33 -11.27
CA ASN A 10 -9.09 -19.95 -10.02
C ASN A 10 -8.20 -18.93 -9.30
N TYR A 11 -8.84 -17.95 -8.68
CA TYR A 11 -8.17 -16.96 -7.86
C TYR A 11 -7.90 -17.52 -6.46
N ASN A 12 -6.64 -17.50 -6.03
CA ASN A 12 -6.23 -17.84 -4.67
C ASN A 12 -5.35 -16.73 -4.09
N PRO A 13 -5.86 -15.89 -3.16
CA PRO A 13 -5.10 -14.79 -2.54
C PRO A 13 -3.76 -15.22 -1.95
N SER A 14 -3.75 -16.36 -1.27
CA SER A 14 -2.57 -16.88 -0.56
C SER A 14 -1.38 -17.18 -1.48
N GLU A 15 -1.61 -17.39 -2.78
CA GLU A 15 -0.55 -17.69 -3.74
C GLU A 15 0.21 -16.44 -4.21
N PHE A 16 -0.32 -15.23 -3.99
CA PHE A 16 0.32 -14.03 -4.52
C PHE A 16 0.35 -12.82 -3.60
N GLU A 17 -0.49 -12.69 -2.56
CA GLU A 17 -0.47 -11.54 -1.65
C GLU A 17 0.89 -11.38 -0.96
N ASP A 18 1.43 -12.45 -0.36
CA ASP A 18 2.75 -12.43 0.30
C ASP A 18 3.88 -12.09 -0.68
N ARG A 19 3.84 -12.67 -1.88
CA ARG A 19 4.83 -12.42 -2.93
C ARG A 19 4.77 -10.96 -3.40
N LEU A 20 3.56 -10.41 -3.58
CA LEU A 20 3.34 -9.04 -4.02
C LEU A 20 3.80 -8.04 -2.96
N TYR A 21 3.42 -8.26 -1.70
CA TYR A 21 3.83 -7.42 -0.58
C TYR A 21 5.35 -7.41 -0.44
N LYS A 22 5.99 -8.58 -0.45
CA LYS A 22 7.45 -8.70 -0.42
C LYS A 22 8.10 -7.92 -1.58
N ASN A 23 7.56 -8.03 -2.80
CA ASN A 23 8.08 -7.29 -3.94
C ASN A 23 7.99 -5.77 -3.76
N TRP A 24 6.89 -5.28 -3.19
CA TRP A 24 6.69 -3.85 -2.93
C TRP A 24 7.65 -3.33 -1.86
N VAL A 25 7.88 -4.11 -0.80
CA VAL A 25 8.88 -3.78 0.24
C VAL A 25 10.29 -3.74 -0.36
N GLU A 26 10.70 -4.78 -1.10
CA GLU A 26 12.03 -4.88 -1.71
C GLU A 26 12.32 -3.75 -2.69
N LYS A 27 11.30 -3.30 -3.43
CA LYS A 27 11.42 -2.19 -4.38
C LYS A 27 11.23 -0.81 -3.74
N GLY A 28 11.00 -0.73 -2.43
CA GLY A 28 10.81 0.52 -1.72
C GLY A 28 9.54 1.27 -2.14
N TYR A 29 8.49 0.57 -2.60
CA TYR A 29 7.26 1.20 -3.06
C TYR A 29 6.44 1.88 -1.97
N PHE A 30 6.76 1.63 -0.70
CA PHE A 30 6.18 2.34 0.45
C PHE A 30 7.03 3.53 0.91
N HIS A 31 8.25 3.64 0.39
CA HIS A 31 9.16 4.74 0.73
C HIS A 31 8.79 6.01 -0.04
N ALA A 32 9.05 7.15 0.58
CA ALA A 32 8.99 8.46 -0.04
C ALA A 32 10.10 9.34 0.55
N GLU A 33 10.83 10.05 -0.32
CA GLU A 33 11.84 11.04 0.05
C GLU A 33 11.32 12.45 -0.24
N PRO A 34 11.74 13.48 0.50
CA PRO A 34 11.44 14.86 0.15
C PRO A 34 11.86 15.19 -1.30
N ASP A 35 10.87 15.58 -2.11
CA ASP A 35 11.04 15.89 -3.53
C ASP A 35 10.40 17.26 -3.81
N PRO A 36 11.21 18.33 -4.00
CA PRO A 36 10.70 19.67 -4.26
C PRO A 36 9.91 19.81 -5.56
N GLU A 37 10.07 18.88 -6.51
CA GLU A 37 9.41 18.92 -7.82
C GLU A 37 8.01 18.30 -7.80
N LYS A 38 7.60 17.68 -6.69
CA LYS A 38 6.31 17.02 -6.53
C LYS A 38 5.47 17.67 -5.43
N GLU A 39 4.17 17.78 -5.68
CA GLU A 39 3.23 18.23 -4.65
C GLU A 39 3.14 17.18 -3.52
N PRO A 40 3.36 17.55 -2.24
CA PRO A 40 3.29 16.61 -1.13
C PRO A 40 1.83 16.22 -0.83
N PHE A 41 1.63 14.94 -0.50
CA PHE A 41 0.37 14.44 0.03
C PHE A 41 0.68 13.48 1.19
N THR A 42 0.17 13.76 2.38
CA THR A 42 0.54 12.98 3.57
C THR A 42 -0.66 12.63 4.41
N ILE A 43 -0.70 11.38 4.88
CA ILE A 43 -1.64 10.89 5.90
C ILE A 43 -0.81 10.39 7.08
N VAL A 44 -1.19 10.78 8.29
CA VAL A 44 -0.60 10.28 9.53
C VAL A 44 -1.59 9.29 10.13
N ILE A 45 -1.15 8.04 10.29
CA ILE A 45 -1.87 7.04 11.05
C ILE A 45 -1.84 7.50 12.50
N PRO A 46 -3.00 7.64 13.17
CA PRO A 46 -3.02 7.99 14.57
C PRO A 46 -2.23 6.93 15.36
N PRO A 47 -1.27 7.33 16.21
CA PRO A 47 -0.40 6.37 16.89
C PRO A 47 -1.27 5.36 17.65
N PRO A 48 -1.02 4.05 17.47
CA PRO A 48 -1.92 3.03 17.98
C PRO A 48 -1.98 3.13 19.51
N ASN A 49 -3.19 3.22 20.05
CA ASN A 49 -3.40 2.97 21.47
C ASN A 49 -3.10 1.49 21.70
N VAL A 50 -1.97 1.20 22.35
CA VAL A 50 -1.42 -0.16 22.54
C VAL A 50 -2.24 -0.94 23.58
N THR A 51 -3.50 -1.26 23.27
CA THR A 51 -4.41 -1.92 24.23
C THR A 51 -5.16 -3.14 23.67
N GLY A 52 -4.98 -3.54 22.39
CA GLY A 52 -5.69 -4.72 21.87
C GLY A 52 -5.29 -5.18 20.46
N GLN A 53 -6.03 -6.19 19.97
CA GLN A 53 -5.92 -6.72 18.61
C GLN A 53 -6.67 -5.83 17.60
N LEU A 54 -6.25 -5.88 16.33
CA LEU A 54 -6.94 -5.18 15.25
C LEU A 54 -8.33 -5.78 15.02
N HIS A 55 -9.37 -4.96 15.13
CA HIS A 55 -10.74 -5.26 14.67
C HIS A 55 -11.07 -4.65 13.30
N MET A 56 -12.22 -5.03 12.73
CA MET A 56 -12.72 -4.56 11.43
C MET A 56 -12.75 -3.03 11.26
N GLY A 57 -12.95 -2.27 12.34
CA GLY A 57 -12.82 -0.80 12.30
C GLY A 57 -11.44 -0.30 11.85
N HIS A 58 -10.34 -0.92 12.31
CA HIS A 58 -9.00 -0.57 11.82
C HIS A 58 -8.83 -0.99 10.37
N ALA A 59 -9.33 -2.18 9.99
CA ALA A 59 -9.26 -2.61 8.60
C ALA A 59 -9.95 -1.61 7.66
N LEU A 60 -11.11 -1.06 8.05
CA LEU A 60 -11.80 -0.03 7.29
C LEU A 60 -10.97 1.27 7.20
N ASP A 61 -10.51 1.79 8.34
CA ASP A 61 -9.77 3.05 8.39
C ASP A 61 -8.46 2.99 7.58
N GLU A 62 -7.63 1.99 7.83
CA GLU A 62 -6.34 1.79 7.15
C GLU A 62 -6.53 1.52 5.65
N THR A 63 -7.57 0.78 5.25
CA THR A 63 -7.84 0.52 3.83
C THR A 63 -8.23 1.80 3.09
N LEU A 64 -9.04 2.67 3.70
CA LEU A 64 -9.42 3.95 3.08
C LEU A 64 -8.19 4.86 2.90
N GLN A 65 -7.32 4.90 3.91
CA GLN A 65 -6.07 5.67 3.84
C GLN A 65 -5.12 5.11 2.76
N ASP A 66 -4.91 3.79 2.70
CA ASP A 66 -4.08 3.14 1.69
C ASP A 66 -4.57 3.41 0.26
N ILE A 67 -5.89 3.37 0.03
CA ILE A 67 -6.50 3.72 -1.26
C ILE A 67 -6.12 5.15 -1.68
N LEU A 68 -6.27 6.12 -0.77
CA LEU A 68 -5.95 7.52 -1.05
C LEU A 68 -4.45 7.71 -1.33
N ILE A 69 -3.58 7.07 -0.56
CA ILE A 69 -2.13 7.12 -0.74
C ILE A 69 -1.71 6.57 -2.10
N ARG A 70 -2.23 5.39 -2.49
CA ARG A 70 -1.94 4.79 -3.80
C ARG A 70 -2.45 5.65 -4.93
N TYR A 71 -3.69 6.16 -4.81
CA TYR A 71 -4.28 7.04 -5.81
C TYR A 71 -3.43 8.30 -6.01
N LYS A 72 -3.03 8.97 -4.92
CA LYS A 72 -2.21 10.19 -5.00
C LYS A 72 -0.82 9.92 -5.54
N ARG A 73 -0.19 8.81 -5.16
CA ARG A 73 1.09 8.35 -5.74
C ARG A 73 0.97 8.16 -7.26
N MET A 74 -0.11 7.54 -7.73
CA MET A 74 -0.39 7.37 -9.17
C MET A 74 -0.69 8.68 -9.89
N GLN A 75 -1.20 9.70 -9.20
CA GLN A 75 -1.38 11.06 -9.73
C GLN A 75 -0.07 11.88 -9.79
N GLY A 76 1.06 11.34 -9.32
CA GLY A 76 2.36 12.02 -9.35
C GLY A 76 2.69 12.82 -8.09
N TYR A 77 1.85 12.78 -7.06
CA TYR A 77 2.15 13.40 -5.77
C TYR A 77 3.30 12.69 -5.06
N ASN A 78 4.02 13.43 -4.22
CA ASN A 78 4.92 12.85 -3.24
C ASN A 78 4.11 12.32 -2.05
N ALA A 79 3.54 11.12 -2.23
CA ALA A 79 2.60 10.53 -1.28
C ALA A 79 3.33 9.78 -0.15
N LEU A 80 3.12 10.22 1.10
CA LEU A 80 3.72 9.66 2.31
C LEU A 80 2.63 9.21 3.29
N TRP A 81 2.71 7.97 3.74
CA TRP A 81 1.82 7.43 4.77
C TRP A 81 2.67 7.11 6.00
N ILE A 82 2.46 7.84 7.09
CA ILE A 82 3.27 7.71 8.30
C ILE A 82 2.53 6.81 9.30
N PRO A 83 3.09 5.66 9.68
CA PRO A 83 2.56 4.81 10.74
C PRO A 83 2.76 5.39 12.15
#